data_AF-A0A2M7CEL0-F1
#
_entry.id   AF-A0A2M7CEL0-F1
#
_cell.length_a   1.000
_cell.length_b   1.000
_cell.length_c   1.000
_cell.angle_alpha   90.00
_cell.angle_beta   90.00
_cell.angle_gamma   90.00
#
_symmetry.space_group_name_H-M   'P 1'
#
loop_
_entity.id
_entity.type
_entity.pdbx_description
1 polymer ?
#
loop_
_entity_poly.entity_id
_entity_poly.type
_entity_poly.pdbx_seq_one_letter_code
_entity_poly.pdbx_strand_id
1 'polypeptide(L)'
;MKKFDYFKPKTLEEALALFAKYGEKAKLIAGGTDVIVMIKQKTISPDVLISLQGIPGLNEIKCNGSLTIGPMVTHRAIEKSEAIRKHFSALTDAADFLGSIQIRNVATIGGNICTAAPSADTATPLLVLGTQVRIKSLKEERTIPIEEFFKGPGKTVLKASEMVKELLIPKLLPNTGSAYYKLQRRLALDLPILGVSVLISLDKNKVACSDMLCTASPISSILHKMEEDQIVCKEVRIALGVAAPTPLRAVKAEALLRGKKLSDELLEEVAATASKEAQPRDSIRGEAWYRRDMIKVLVKRMAMKSIERVIQPEETIFPERLW
;
A
#
# COMPACT_ATOMS: atom_id res chain seq x y z
N MET A 1 10.64 -18.89 -25.89
CA MET A 1 11.18 -17.63 -25.34
C MET A 1 12.53 -17.38 -25.98
N LYS A 2 12.92 -16.12 -26.23
CA LYS A 2 14.31 -15.79 -26.62
C LYS A 2 15.26 -16.28 -25.52
N LYS A 3 16.44 -16.77 -25.89
CA LYS A 3 17.48 -17.13 -24.91
C LYS A 3 17.97 -15.85 -24.20
N PHE A 4 18.21 -15.96 -22.90
CA PHE A 4 18.79 -14.90 -22.08
C PHE A 4 19.83 -15.51 -21.15
N ASP A 5 20.83 -14.72 -20.78
CA ASP A 5 21.76 -15.08 -19.71
C ASP A 5 21.12 -14.82 -18.36
N TYR A 6 21.41 -15.66 -17.37
CA TYR A 6 20.88 -15.55 -16.02
C TYR A 6 22.03 -15.46 -15.02
N PHE A 7 22.12 -14.32 -14.33
CA PHE A 7 23.11 -14.11 -13.26
C PHE A 7 22.45 -14.20 -11.89
N LYS A 8 23.16 -14.85 -10.96
CA LYS A 8 22.80 -14.92 -9.54
C LYS A 8 23.94 -14.31 -8.70
N PRO A 9 24.05 -12.98 -8.65
CA PRO A 9 25.02 -12.29 -7.80
C PRO A 9 24.82 -12.65 -6.33
N LYS A 10 25.91 -12.62 -5.55
CA LYS A 10 25.91 -12.92 -4.11
C LYS A 10 25.79 -11.66 -3.26
N THR A 11 26.15 -10.51 -3.82
CA THR A 11 26.12 -9.21 -3.13
C THR A 11 25.30 -8.18 -3.91
N LEU A 12 24.89 -7.12 -3.22
CA LEU A 12 24.19 -6.01 -3.83
C LEU A 12 25.10 -5.26 -4.82
N GLU A 13 26.38 -5.13 -4.48
CA GLU A 13 27.40 -4.50 -5.30
C GLU A 13 27.61 -5.26 -6.62
N GLU A 14 27.66 -6.59 -6.58
CA GLU A 14 27.73 -7.44 -7.79
C GLU A 14 26.49 -7.27 -8.65
N ALA A 15 25.29 -7.24 -8.04
CA ALA A 15 24.04 -7.05 -8.77
C ALA A 15 24.00 -5.69 -9.48
N LEU A 16 24.41 -4.63 -8.79
CA LEU A 16 24.51 -3.27 -9.34
C LEU A 16 25.61 -3.18 -10.42
N ALA A 17 26.73 -3.87 -10.25
CA ALA A 17 27.80 -3.95 -11.25
C ALA A 17 27.32 -4.58 -12.55
N LEU A 18 26.62 -5.71 -12.47
CA LEU A 18 26.00 -6.35 -13.62
C LEU A 18 24.93 -5.45 -14.24
N PHE A 19 24.10 -4.80 -13.41
CA PHE A 19 23.01 -3.97 -13.92
C PHE A 19 23.52 -2.70 -14.61
N ALA A 20 24.63 -2.13 -14.15
CA ALA A 20 25.32 -1.04 -14.85
C ALA A 20 26.02 -1.52 -16.13
N LYS A 21 26.66 -2.69 -16.10
CA LYS A 21 27.37 -3.27 -17.26
C LYS A 21 26.42 -3.54 -18.43
N TYR A 22 25.26 -4.13 -18.15
CA TYR A 22 24.31 -4.56 -19.19
C TYR A 22 23.24 -3.49 -19.51
N GLY A 23 23.02 -2.52 -18.62
CA GLY A 23 22.10 -1.40 -18.85
C GLY A 23 20.70 -1.87 -19.25
N GLU A 24 20.15 -1.28 -20.33
CA GLU A 24 18.80 -1.57 -20.84
C GLU A 24 18.62 -3.02 -21.33
N LYS A 25 19.72 -3.74 -21.61
CA LYS A 25 19.67 -5.14 -22.01
C LYS A 25 19.38 -6.09 -20.85
N ALA A 26 19.57 -5.61 -19.61
CA ALA A 26 19.31 -6.36 -18.40
C ALA A 26 17.96 -6.01 -17.75
N LYS A 27 17.34 -7.02 -17.13
CA LYS A 27 16.20 -6.83 -16.24
C LYS A 27 16.49 -7.50 -14.90
N LEU A 28 16.25 -6.77 -13.81
CA LEU A 28 16.27 -7.36 -12.47
C LEU A 28 15.07 -8.30 -12.31
N ILE A 29 15.29 -9.44 -11.66
CA ILE A 29 14.24 -10.39 -11.29
C ILE A 29 14.24 -10.63 -9.79
N ALA A 30 13.09 -10.30 -9.18
CA ALA A 30 12.77 -10.61 -7.80
C ALA A 30 11.94 -11.90 -7.73
N GLY A 31 10.65 -11.80 -7.41
CA GLY A 31 9.71 -12.93 -7.39
C GLY A 31 9.32 -13.50 -8.75
N GLY A 32 9.62 -12.78 -9.84
CA GLY A 32 9.35 -13.23 -11.22
C GLY A 32 7.87 -13.25 -11.65
N THR A 33 6.92 -12.96 -10.76
CA THR A 33 5.47 -13.05 -11.03
C THR A 33 4.97 -12.11 -12.13
N ASP A 34 5.64 -10.98 -12.32
CA ASP A 34 5.38 -10.05 -13.41
C ASP A 34 6.38 -10.22 -14.56
N VAL A 35 7.69 -10.19 -14.25
CA VAL A 35 8.77 -10.21 -15.27
C VAL A 35 8.69 -11.45 -16.17
N ILE A 36 8.48 -12.65 -15.60
CA ILE A 36 8.40 -13.88 -16.39
C ILE A 36 7.14 -13.90 -17.27
N VAL A 37 6.03 -13.35 -16.78
CA VAL A 37 4.78 -13.23 -17.56
C VAL A 37 5.00 -12.28 -18.74
N MET A 38 5.62 -11.11 -18.51
CA MET A 38 5.94 -10.16 -19.58
C MET A 38 6.86 -10.76 -20.65
N ILE A 39 7.85 -11.58 -20.26
CA ILE A 39 8.73 -12.29 -21.22
C ILE A 39 7.95 -13.33 -22.02
N LYS A 40 7.08 -14.13 -21.35
CA LYS A 40 6.24 -15.13 -22.03
C LYS A 40 5.26 -14.49 -23.01
N GLN A 41 4.70 -13.33 -22.67
CA GLN A 41 3.83 -12.53 -23.52
C GLN A 41 4.59 -11.70 -24.57
N LYS A 42 5.93 -11.76 -24.58
CA LYS A 42 6.82 -11.00 -25.47
C LYS A 42 6.70 -9.47 -25.36
N THR A 43 6.15 -8.97 -24.26
CA THR A 43 6.09 -7.54 -23.94
C THR A 43 7.47 -6.97 -23.64
N ILE A 44 8.37 -7.81 -23.09
CA ILE A 44 9.79 -7.50 -22.91
C ILE A 44 10.63 -8.67 -23.41
N SER A 45 11.87 -8.40 -23.81
CA SER A 45 12.80 -9.42 -24.33
C SER A 45 14.26 -9.14 -23.90
N PRO A 46 14.54 -9.14 -22.58
CA PRO A 46 15.89 -8.84 -22.07
C PRO A 46 16.89 -9.88 -22.57
N ASP A 47 18.13 -9.44 -22.81
CA ASP A 47 19.24 -10.35 -23.08
C ASP A 47 19.76 -10.98 -21.78
N VAL A 48 19.56 -10.29 -20.65
CA VAL A 48 20.10 -10.67 -19.35
C VAL A 48 19.04 -10.54 -18.26
N LEU A 49 18.93 -11.56 -17.42
CA LEU A 49 18.22 -11.50 -16.14
C LEU A 49 19.21 -11.53 -14.99
N ILE A 50 19.05 -10.60 -14.04
CA ILE A 50 19.87 -10.51 -12.84
C ILE A 50 18.99 -10.79 -11.63
N SER A 51 19.21 -11.94 -11.00
CA SER A 51 18.45 -12.35 -9.83
C SER A 51 18.87 -11.58 -8.60
N LEU A 52 17.88 -11.08 -7.85
CA LEU A 52 18.08 -10.51 -6.53
C LEU A 52 17.92 -11.55 -5.41
N GLN A 53 17.59 -12.80 -5.77
CA GLN A 53 17.29 -13.85 -4.81
C GLN A 53 18.56 -14.35 -4.11
N GLY A 54 18.56 -14.28 -2.78
CA GLY A 54 19.65 -14.76 -1.93
C GLY A 54 20.71 -13.70 -1.62
N ILE A 55 20.56 -12.46 -2.10
CA ILE A 55 21.41 -11.34 -1.69
C ILE A 55 21.08 -10.98 -0.23
N PRO A 56 22.04 -11.03 0.71
CA PRO A 56 21.82 -10.67 2.11
C PRO A 56 21.28 -9.25 2.29
N GLY A 57 20.42 -9.04 3.29
CA GLY A 57 19.86 -7.72 3.61
C GLY A 57 18.65 -7.30 2.79
N LEU A 58 18.42 -7.88 1.60
CA LEU A 58 17.30 -7.44 0.75
C LEU A 58 15.93 -8.04 1.15
N ASN A 59 15.91 -9.08 1.97
CA ASN A 59 14.69 -9.80 2.40
C ASN A 59 14.39 -9.62 3.90
N GLU A 60 14.87 -8.53 4.51
CA GLU A 60 14.70 -8.27 5.94
C GLU A 60 13.50 -7.39 6.25
N ILE A 61 12.86 -7.65 7.39
CA ILE A 61 11.84 -6.78 8.02
C ILE A 61 12.42 -6.34 9.37
N LYS A 62 12.54 -5.04 9.60
CA LYS A 62 12.98 -4.47 10.89
C LYS A 62 11.91 -3.54 11.42
N CYS A 63 11.41 -3.79 12.62
CA CYS A 63 10.31 -3.03 13.22
C CYS A 63 10.67 -2.58 14.64
N ASN A 64 11.22 -1.37 14.76
CA ASN A 64 11.60 -0.74 16.03
C ASN A 64 10.88 0.61 16.18
N GLY A 65 9.55 0.59 16.11
CA GLY A 65 8.70 1.78 16.06
C GLY A 65 8.54 2.36 14.65
N SER A 66 9.64 2.50 13.90
CA SER A 66 9.62 2.61 12.44
C SER A 66 9.79 1.24 11.80
N LEU A 67 9.35 1.11 10.54
CA LEU A 67 9.40 -0.15 9.80
C LEU A 67 10.31 0.00 8.57
N THR A 68 11.34 -0.83 8.49
CA THR A 68 12.19 -0.98 7.30
C THR A 68 11.91 -2.32 6.64
N ILE A 69 11.63 -2.30 5.34
CA ILE A 69 11.31 -3.49 4.55
C ILE A 69 12.26 -3.57 3.35
N GLY A 70 12.98 -4.68 3.23
CA GLY A 70 13.78 -4.95 2.04
C GLY A 70 12.92 -5.25 0.80
N PRO A 71 13.39 -4.94 -0.42
CA PRO A 71 12.63 -5.08 -1.67
C PRO A 71 12.32 -6.54 -2.03
N MET A 72 13.06 -7.49 -1.46
CA MET A 72 12.87 -8.93 -1.64
C MET A 72 11.97 -9.57 -0.57
N VAL A 73 11.46 -8.79 0.38
CA VAL A 73 10.43 -9.27 1.32
C VAL A 73 9.19 -9.65 0.53
N THR A 74 8.73 -10.88 0.73
CA THR A 74 7.56 -11.41 0.02
C THR A 74 6.28 -10.90 0.66
N HIS A 75 5.21 -10.84 -0.12
CA HIS A 75 3.89 -10.48 0.44
C HIS A 75 3.44 -11.49 1.50
N ARG A 76 3.86 -12.77 1.42
CA ARG A 76 3.60 -13.76 2.47
C ARG A 76 4.31 -13.41 3.78
N ALA A 77 5.54 -12.93 3.72
CA ALA A 77 6.28 -12.51 4.92
C ALA A 77 5.61 -11.29 5.58
N ILE A 78 5.05 -10.37 4.79
CA ILE A 78 4.27 -9.22 5.28
C ILE A 78 2.97 -9.69 5.94
N GLU A 79 2.19 -10.54 5.26
CA GLU A 79 0.92 -11.12 5.75
C GLU A 79 1.11 -11.83 7.11
N LYS A 80 2.24 -12.53 7.29
CA LYS A 80 2.57 -13.29 8.50
C LYS A 80 3.28 -12.50 9.60
N SER A 81 3.70 -11.26 9.34
CA SER A 81 4.42 -10.48 10.34
C SER A 81 3.46 -9.91 11.38
N GLU A 82 3.55 -10.40 12.62
CA GLU A 82 2.74 -9.89 13.75
C GLU A 82 2.97 -8.38 13.98
N ALA A 83 4.23 -7.94 13.88
CA ALA A 83 4.58 -6.53 14.05
C ALA A 83 3.92 -5.63 12.99
N ILE A 84 3.89 -6.06 11.72
CA ILE A 84 3.20 -5.34 10.64
C ILE A 84 1.69 -5.38 10.84
N ARG A 85 1.13 -6.55 11.18
CA ARG A 85 -0.30 -6.72 11.45
C ARG A 85 -0.79 -5.80 12.56
N LYS A 86 0.00 -5.65 13.63
CA LYS A 86 -0.35 -4.82 14.79
C LYS A 86 -0.24 -3.33 14.52
N HIS A 87 0.80 -2.88 13.81
CA HIS A 87 1.14 -1.44 13.74
C HIS A 87 0.93 -0.80 12.36
N PHE A 88 0.86 -1.60 11.29
CA PHE A 88 0.82 -1.16 9.90
C PHE A 88 -0.27 -1.89 9.12
N SER A 89 -1.46 -1.97 9.73
CA SER A 89 -2.53 -2.89 9.35
C SER A 89 -3.12 -2.69 7.95
N ALA A 90 -3.07 -1.48 7.35
CA ALA A 90 -3.41 -1.29 5.93
C ALA A 90 -2.49 -2.09 4.99
N LEU A 91 -1.21 -2.28 5.35
CA LEU A 91 -0.27 -3.06 4.56
C LEU A 91 -0.60 -4.57 4.65
N THR A 92 -1.02 -5.02 5.84
CA THR A 92 -1.51 -6.39 6.04
C THR A 92 -2.81 -6.65 5.29
N ASP A 93 -3.79 -5.75 5.36
CA ASP A 93 -5.04 -5.84 4.58
C ASP A 93 -4.74 -6.03 3.08
N ALA A 94 -3.78 -5.28 2.54
CA ALA A 94 -3.39 -5.43 1.12
C ALA A 94 -2.67 -6.74 0.84
N ALA A 95 -1.79 -7.17 1.73
CA ALA A 95 -1.08 -8.43 1.59
C ALA A 95 -2.03 -9.65 1.65
N ASP A 96 -3.03 -9.65 2.53
CA ASP A 96 -3.94 -10.79 2.72
C ASP A 96 -4.76 -11.12 1.44
N PHE A 97 -5.11 -10.10 0.65
CA PHE A 97 -5.89 -10.23 -0.59
C PHE A 97 -5.07 -10.12 -1.89
N LEU A 98 -3.74 -10.05 -1.79
CA LEU A 98 -2.89 -10.01 -2.98
C LEU A 98 -2.80 -11.39 -3.63
N GLY A 99 -3.23 -11.48 -4.89
CA GLY A 99 -3.12 -12.70 -5.71
C GLY A 99 -3.69 -13.94 -5.02
N SER A 100 -2.90 -15.02 -5.01
CA SER A 100 -3.11 -16.21 -4.19
C SER A 100 -1.91 -16.43 -3.27
N ILE A 101 -2.03 -17.38 -2.34
CA ILE A 101 -0.93 -17.78 -1.46
C ILE A 101 0.33 -18.16 -2.26
N GLN A 102 0.18 -18.84 -3.41
CA GLN A 102 1.29 -19.19 -4.30
C GLN A 102 1.99 -17.94 -4.84
N ILE A 103 1.23 -16.93 -5.27
CA ILE A 103 1.80 -15.65 -5.70
C ILE A 103 2.48 -14.95 -4.53
N ARG A 104 1.86 -14.90 -3.36
CA ARG A 104 2.42 -14.21 -2.18
C ARG A 104 3.70 -14.83 -1.65
N ASN A 105 3.89 -16.13 -1.84
CA ASN A 105 5.11 -16.83 -1.44
C ASN A 105 6.34 -16.38 -2.24
N VAL A 106 6.15 -15.82 -3.44
CA VAL A 106 7.27 -15.43 -4.32
C VAL A 106 7.26 -13.94 -4.68
N ALA A 107 6.09 -13.33 -4.88
CA ALA A 107 5.95 -11.91 -5.19
C ALA A 107 6.46 -11.05 -4.04
N THR A 108 7.29 -10.07 -4.37
CA THR A 108 7.94 -9.20 -3.40
C THR A 108 7.36 -7.80 -3.44
N ILE A 109 7.39 -7.11 -2.29
CA ILE A 109 6.91 -5.72 -2.19
C ILE A 109 7.66 -4.79 -3.13
N GLY A 110 8.98 -4.97 -3.29
CA GLY A 110 9.79 -4.21 -4.23
C GLY A 110 9.37 -4.45 -5.68
N GLY A 111 9.09 -5.71 -6.04
CA GLY A 111 8.54 -6.05 -7.35
C GLY A 111 7.19 -5.37 -7.61
N ASN A 112 6.28 -5.41 -6.62
CA ASN A 112 4.95 -4.83 -6.73
C ASN A 112 4.99 -3.33 -7.06
N ILE A 113 5.79 -2.54 -6.33
CA ILE A 113 5.89 -1.10 -6.58
C ILE A 113 6.70 -0.79 -7.85
N CYS A 114 7.77 -1.55 -8.15
CA CYS A 114 8.61 -1.30 -9.33
C CYS A 114 7.90 -1.64 -10.64
N THR A 115 6.96 -2.59 -10.63
CA THR A 115 6.06 -2.80 -11.78
C THR A 115 5.18 -1.57 -12.03
N ALA A 116 4.89 -0.75 -11.02
CA ALA A 116 4.08 0.46 -11.11
C ALA A 116 2.74 0.24 -11.83
N ALA A 117 2.12 -0.92 -11.61
CA ALA A 117 0.77 -1.17 -12.07
C ALA A 117 -0.20 -0.24 -11.31
N PRO A 118 -1.13 0.46 -11.99
CA PRO A 118 -2.15 1.26 -11.30
C PRO A 118 -3.00 0.46 -10.29
N SER A 119 -3.01 -0.87 -10.45
CA SER A 119 -3.71 -1.85 -9.63
C SER A 119 -2.82 -2.56 -8.59
N ALA A 120 -1.63 -2.03 -8.31
CA ALA A 120 -0.73 -2.60 -7.30
C ALA A 120 -1.32 -2.47 -5.90
N ASP A 121 -1.71 -3.59 -5.30
CA ASP A 121 -2.45 -3.63 -4.02
C ASP A 121 -1.68 -2.95 -2.86
N THR A 122 -0.35 -3.07 -2.80
CA THR A 122 0.42 -2.46 -1.70
C THR A 122 0.82 -1.00 -1.94
N ALA A 123 0.52 -0.42 -3.11
CA ALA A 123 0.92 0.96 -3.40
C ALA A 123 0.16 1.99 -2.54
N THR A 124 -1.17 1.85 -2.39
CA THR A 124 -1.96 2.81 -1.58
C THR A 124 -1.73 2.67 -0.07
N PRO A 125 -1.55 1.48 0.52
CA PRO A 125 -1.08 1.38 1.91
C PRO A 125 0.24 2.10 2.13
N LEU A 126 1.23 1.91 1.24
CA LEU A 126 2.54 2.55 1.40
C LEU A 126 2.44 4.08 1.30
N LEU A 127 1.53 4.62 0.48
CA LEU A 127 1.25 6.06 0.40
C LEU A 127 0.69 6.60 1.72
N VAL A 128 -0.37 5.99 2.28
CA VAL A 128 -0.93 6.49 3.56
C VAL A 128 0.04 6.30 4.72
N LEU A 129 0.90 5.28 4.68
CA LEU A 129 1.93 5.09 5.69
C LEU A 129 3.09 6.10 5.59
N GLY A 130 3.14 6.94 4.54
CA GLY A 130 4.19 7.95 4.35
C GLY A 130 5.55 7.31 4.10
N THR A 131 5.55 6.24 3.31
CA THR A 131 6.76 5.47 3.01
C THR A 131 7.76 6.31 2.24
N GLN A 132 9.02 6.25 2.65
CA GLN A 132 10.15 6.71 1.86
C GLN A 132 10.80 5.52 1.14
N VAL A 133 11.16 5.72 -0.12
CA VAL A 133 11.82 4.71 -0.96
C VAL A 133 13.30 5.06 -1.06
N ARG A 134 14.16 4.18 -0.55
CA ARG A 134 15.60 4.32 -0.73
C ARG A 134 16.02 3.63 -2.02
N ILE A 135 16.61 4.40 -2.92
CA ILE A 135 17.04 4.00 -4.25
C ILE A 135 18.56 4.00 -4.28
N LYS A 136 19.15 2.97 -4.87
CA LYS A 136 20.60 2.80 -4.98
C LYS A 136 21.02 2.46 -6.40
N SER A 137 22.12 3.05 -6.84
CA SER A 137 22.93 2.61 -7.98
C SER A 137 24.36 2.33 -7.50
N LEU A 138 25.27 2.00 -8.42
CA LEU A 138 26.71 1.92 -8.09
C LEU A 138 27.30 3.23 -7.57
N LYS A 139 26.78 4.38 -8.03
CA LYS A 139 27.40 5.69 -7.81
C LYS A 139 26.69 6.53 -6.76
N GLU A 140 25.36 6.41 -6.71
CA GLU A 140 24.51 7.26 -5.88
C GLU A 140 23.52 6.43 -5.06
N GLU A 141 23.17 6.97 -3.89
CA GLU A 141 22.09 6.49 -3.04
C GLU A 141 21.24 7.70 -2.66
N ARG A 142 19.93 7.62 -2.90
CA ARG A 142 18.99 8.72 -2.63
C ARG A 142 17.71 8.17 -2.03
N THR A 143 17.02 9.01 -1.25
CA THR A 143 15.74 8.66 -0.63
C THR A 143 14.68 9.66 -1.10
N ILE A 144 13.51 9.17 -1.48
CA ILE A 144 12.39 10.00 -1.92
C ILE A 144 11.08 9.56 -1.27
N PRO A 145 10.07 10.42 -1.16
CA PRO A 145 8.71 10.01 -0.81
C PRO A 145 8.14 9.06 -1.87
N ILE A 146 7.35 8.07 -1.44
CA ILE A 146 6.71 7.12 -2.37
C ILE A 146 5.68 7.81 -3.28
N GLU A 147 5.12 8.95 -2.84
CA GLU A 147 4.27 9.82 -3.65
C GLU A 147 4.94 10.24 -4.96
N GLU A 148 6.26 10.44 -4.94
CA GLU A 148 7.02 10.86 -6.12
C GLU A 148 7.54 9.69 -6.96
N PHE A 149 7.42 8.45 -6.45
CA PHE A 149 7.99 7.25 -7.04
C PHE A 149 7.27 6.84 -8.33
N PHE A 150 5.95 6.98 -8.38
CA PHE A 150 5.13 6.60 -9.54
C PHE A 150 5.02 7.77 -10.53
N LYS A 151 5.42 7.55 -11.79
CA LYS A 151 5.36 8.57 -12.86
C LYS A 151 4.31 8.27 -13.94
N GLY A 152 3.72 7.08 -13.91
CA GLY A 152 2.65 6.66 -14.81
C GLY A 152 2.45 5.14 -14.76
N PRO A 153 1.48 4.60 -15.52
CA PRO A 153 1.28 3.16 -15.63
C PRO A 153 2.56 2.47 -16.13
N GLY A 154 3.12 1.57 -15.33
CA GLY A 154 4.36 0.86 -15.67
C GLY A 154 5.63 1.71 -15.59
N LYS A 155 5.55 2.94 -15.06
CA LYS A 155 6.65 3.92 -15.05
C LYS A 155 6.92 4.41 -13.63
N THR A 156 8.18 4.29 -13.21
CA THR A 156 8.70 4.82 -11.95
C THR A 156 9.71 5.94 -12.20
N VAL A 157 10.18 6.56 -11.13
CA VAL A 157 11.27 7.55 -11.13
C VAL A 157 12.67 6.93 -11.18
N LEU A 158 12.77 5.60 -11.22
CA LEU A 158 14.05 4.89 -11.31
C LEU A 158 14.74 5.24 -12.63
N LYS A 159 15.98 5.71 -12.54
CA LYS A 159 16.88 5.92 -13.68
C LYS A 159 17.51 4.59 -14.11
N ALA A 160 18.24 4.63 -15.22
CA ALA A 160 19.00 3.48 -15.69
C ALA A 160 19.93 2.95 -14.59
N SER A 161 19.88 1.64 -14.36
CA SER A 161 20.71 0.94 -13.37
C SER A 161 20.49 1.36 -11.90
N GLU A 162 19.38 2.04 -11.59
CA GLU A 162 18.91 2.23 -10.22
C GLU A 162 17.98 1.09 -9.78
N MET A 163 18.02 0.73 -8.50
CA MET A 163 17.06 -0.18 -7.89
C MET A 163 16.59 0.31 -6.52
N VAL A 164 15.41 -0.14 -6.11
CA VAL A 164 14.96 0.03 -4.72
C VAL A 164 15.82 -0.83 -3.81
N LYS A 165 16.46 -0.21 -2.81
CA LYS A 165 17.27 -0.85 -1.78
C LYS A 165 16.44 -1.24 -0.56
N GLU A 166 15.52 -0.38 -0.15
CA GLU A 166 14.62 -0.60 0.99
C GLU A 166 13.47 0.41 1.00
N LEU A 167 12.40 0.05 1.71
CA LEU A 167 11.24 0.89 2.02
C LEU A 167 11.29 1.26 3.49
N LEU A 168 11.17 2.55 3.79
CA LEU A 168 11.29 3.13 5.11
C LEU A 168 9.96 3.76 5.49
N ILE A 169 9.23 3.11 6.38
CA ILE A 169 7.97 3.59 6.91
C ILE A 169 8.24 4.25 8.27
N PRO A 170 7.94 5.56 8.42
CA PRO A 170 8.24 6.29 9.64
C PRO A 170 7.43 5.75 10.83
N LYS A 171 7.88 6.09 12.04
CA LYS A 171 7.08 5.86 13.24
C LYS A 171 5.78 6.67 13.13
N LEU A 172 4.65 5.98 13.25
CA LEU A 172 3.33 6.60 13.21
C LEU A 172 3.06 7.38 14.50
N LEU A 173 2.17 8.37 14.43
CA LEU A 173 1.70 9.08 15.62
C LEU A 173 1.01 8.11 16.59
N PRO A 174 0.94 8.41 17.90
CA PRO A 174 0.08 7.68 18.81
C PRO A 174 -1.38 7.68 18.31
N ASN A 175 -2.16 6.67 18.74
CA ASN A 175 -3.58 6.56 18.42
C ASN A 175 -3.85 6.57 16.90
N THR A 176 -3.00 5.87 16.15
CA THR A 176 -3.10 5.77 14.68
C THR A 176 -3.63 4.41 14.26
N GLY A 177 -4.67 4.43 13.43
CA GLY A 177 -5.20 3.27 12.75
C GLY A 177 -5.11 3.48 11.24
N SER A 178 -4.94 2.39 10.50
CA SER A 178 -4.91 2.44 9.04
C SER A 178 -5.65 1.25 8.47
N ALA A 179 -6.38 1.40 7.37
CA ALA A 179 -7.11 0.31 6.73
C ALA A 179 -6.97 0.36 5.21
N TYR A 180 -7.05 -0.81 4.58
CA TYR A 180 -7.17 -0.95 3.13
C TYR A 180 -8.34 -1.85 2.76
N TYR A 181 -9.02 -1.50 1.67
CA TYR A 181 -10.02 -2.35 1.05
C TYR A 181 -9.76 -2.48 -0.45
N LYS A 182 -9.80 -3.73 -0.91
CA LYS A 182 -9.73 -4.13 -2.31
C LYS A 182 -11.12 -4.46 -2.82
N LEU A 183 -11.72 -3.56 -3.59
CA LEU A 183 -12.96 -3.88 -4.31
C LEU A 183 -12.61 -4.76 -5.52
N GLN A 184 -13.19 -5.95 -5.59
CA GLN A 184 -12.89 -6.98 -6.60
C GLN A 184 -14.14 -7.77 -6.96
N ARG A 185 -14.16 -8.42 -8.14
CA ARG A 185 -15.34 -9.20 -8.59
C ARG A 185 -15.39 -10.60 -7.98
N ARG A 186 -14.22 -11.11 -7.56
CA ARG A 186 -14.04 -12.40 -6.90
C ARG A 186 -13.14 -12.26 -5.69
N LEU A 187 -13.32 -13.10 -4.68
CA LEU A 187 -12.63 -12.97 -3.38
C LEU A 187 -11.10 -13.23 -3.44
N ALA A 188 -10.60 -13.85 -4.50
CA ALA A 188 -9.19 -14.13 -4.69
C ALA A 188 -8.77 -14.04 -6.16
N LEU A 189 -7.47 -13.86 -6.41
CA LEU A 189 -6.87 -13.85 -7.77
C LEU A 189 -7.39 -12.75 -8.72
N ASP A 190 -8.10 -11.71 -8.27
CA ASP A 190 -8.51 -10.58 -9.13
C ASP A 190 -7.57 -9.38 -8.99
N LEU A 191 -7.54 -8.55 -10.03
CA LEU A 191 -7.01 -7.19 -9.91
C LEU A 191 -8.13 -6.28 -9.39
N PRO A 192 -7.81 -5.28 -8.54
CA PRO A 192 -8.81 -4.38 -7.99
C PRO A 192 -9.61 -3.66 -9.09
N ILE A 193 -10.92 -3.55 -8.87
CA ILE A 193 -11.75 -2.51 -9.49
C ILE A 193 -11.32 -1.15 -8.92
N LEU A 194 -11.10 -1.11 -7.61
CA LEU A 194 -10.72 0.07 -6.83
C LEU A 194 -9.97 -0.40 -5.56
N GLY A 195 -8.90 0.28 -5.20
CA GLY A 195 -8.21 0.11 -3.91
C GLY A 195 -8.33 1.40 -3.10
N VAL A 196 -8.73 1.31 -1.84
CA VAL A 196 -8.84 2.49 -0.96
C VAL A 196 -8.07 2.23 0.31
N SER A 197 -7.12 3.11 0.63
CA SER A 197 -6.41 3.12 1.90
C SER A 197 -6.71 4.39 2.67
N VAL A 198 -6.94 4.28 3.97
CA VAL A 198 -7.07 5.42 4.88
C VAL A 198 -6.16 5.19 6.08
N LEU A 199 -5.53 6.26 6.57
CA LEU A 199 -4.86 6.32 7.86
C LEU A 199 -5.45 7.49 8.64
N ILE A 200 -5.76 7.29 9.91
CA ILE A 200 -6.26 8.32 10.81
C ILE A 200 -5.50 8.23 12.14
N SER A 201 -5.06 9.37 12.65
CA SER A 201 -4.56 9.54 14.01
C SER A 201 -5.53 10.40 14.81
N LEU A 202 -5.94 9.93 15.99
CA LEU A 202 -6.86 10.64 16.87
C LEU A 202 -6.11 11.41 17.96
N ASP A 203 -6.72 12.47 18.48
CA ASP A 203 -6.17 13.21 19.61
C ASP A 203 -6.13 12.38 20.90
N LYS A 204 -7.13 11.49 21.07
CA LYS A 204 -7.26 10.48 22.14
C LYS A 204 -7.71 9.13 21.56
N ASN A 205 -7.33 8.03 22.20
CA ASN A 205 -7.74 6.67 21.82
C ASN A 205 -8.92 6.12 22.63
N LYS A 206 -9.39 6.86 23.62
CA LYS A 206 -10.55 6.49 24.43
C LYS A 206 -11.69 7.43 24.12
N VAL A 207 -12.80 6.84 23.72
CA VAL A 207 -14.13 7.45 23.83
C VAL A 207 -14.51 7.30 25.32
N ALA A 208 -14.94 8.37 25.98
CA ALA A 208 -15.35 8.37 27.38
C ALA A 208 -16.60 7.51 27.51
N CYS A 209 -16.39 6.22 27.77
CA CYS A 209 -17.50 5.28 27.82
C CYS A 209 -18.14 5.32 29.21
N SER A 210 -19.32 5.93 29.31
CA SER A 210 -20.20 5.89 30.49
C SER A 210 -20.80 4.51 30.78
N ASP A 211 -20.90 3.62 29.78
CA ASP A 211 -21.71 2.39 29.90
C ASP A 211 -21.03 1.15 29.31
N MET A 212 -21.35 0.00 29.90
CA MET A 212 -20.83 -1.35 29.62
C MET A 212 -21.06 -1.86 28.17
N LEU A 213 -21.60 -1.04 27.27
CA LEU A 213 -22.06 -1.38 25.91
C LEU A 213 -21.12 -0.92 24.77
N CYS A 214 -20.01 -0.22 25.05
CA CYS A 214 -19.05 0.20 24.01
C CYS A 214 -18.37 -0.96 23.25
N THR A 215 -18.47 -2.19 23.74
CA THR A 215 -17.86 -3.38 23.12
C THR A 215 -18.77 -4.07 22.09
N ALA A 216 -20.05 -3.70 22.01
CA ALA A 216 -21.04 -4.35 21.11
C ALA A 216 -21.90 -3.38 20.30
N SER A 217 -21.60 -2.08 20.33
CA SER A 217 -22.43 -1.06 19.66
C SER A 217 -22.12 -0.99 18.15
N PRO A 218 -23.14 -0.75 17.29
CA PRO A 218 -22.92 -0.45 15.88
C PRO A 218 -21.97 0.75 15.71
N ILE A 219 -21.19 0.73 14.64
CA ILE A 219 -20.19 1.78 14.38
C ILE A 219 -20.78 3.19 14.23
N SER A 220 -22.07 3.30 13.87
CA SER A 220 -22.82 4.56 13.86
C SER A 220 -22.98 5.15 15.27
N SER A 221 -23.21 4.31 16.29
CA SER A 221 -23.28 4.72 17.69
C SER A 221 -21.91 5.20 18.19
N ILE A 222 -20.82 4.62 17.69
CA ILE A 222 -19.45 5.07 17.98
C ILE A 222 -19.26 6.49 17.43
N LEU A 223 -19.64 6.77 16.18
CA LEU A 223 -19.48 8.11 15.58
C LEU A 223 -20.24 9.20 16.35
N HIS A 224 -21.50 8.96 16.72
CA HIS A 224 -22.26 9.91 17.54
C HIS A 224 -21.56 10.20 18.87
N LYS A 225 -21.06 9.16 19.55
CA LYS A 225 -20.35 9.33 20.82
C LYS A 225 -19.02 10.06 20.65
N MET A 226 -18.31 9.83 19.54
CA MET A 226 -17.08 10.55 19.24
C MET A 226 -17.33 12.04 18.99
N GLU A 227 -18.47 12.37 18.39
CA GLU A 227 -18.91 13.74 18.20
C GLU A 227 -19.24 14.38 19.56
N GLU A 228 -20.00 13.71 20.43
CA GLU A 228 -20.26 14.16 21.81
C GLU A 228 -18.96 14.39 22.59
N ASP A 229 -18.03 13.45 22.51
CA ASP A 229 -16.72 13.52 23.16
C ASP A 229 -15.76 14.51 22.50
N GLN A 230 -16.15 15.14 21.39
CA GLN A 230 -15.34 16.12 20.67
C GLN A 230 -13.98 15.56 20.21
N ILE A 231 -13.94 14.29 19.77
CA ILE A 231 -12.69 13.67 19.27
C ILE A 231 -12.23 14.36 17.98
N VAL A 232 -10.94 14.69 17.94
CA VAL A 232 -10.33 15.42 16.82
C VAL A 232 -9.40 14.51 16.02
N CYS A 233 -9.51 14.58 14.69
CA CYS A 233 -8.56 13.96 13.79
C CYS A 233 -7.26 14.77 13.75
N LYS A 234 -6.17 14.27 14.34
CA LYS A 234 -4.85 14.92 14.30
C LYS A 234 -4.18 14.79 12.94
N GLU A 235 -4.27 13.61 12.35
CA GLU A 235 -3.67 13.31 11.05
C GLU A 235 -4.61 12.41 10.26
N VAL A 236 -4.67 12.64 8.96
CA VAL A 236 -5.41 11.82 8.01
C VAL A 236 -4.63 11.70 6.72
N ARG A 237 -4.63 10.49 6.15
CA ARG A 237 -4.12 10.25 4.80
C ARG A 237 -5.06 9.33 4.07
N ILE A 238 -5.41 9.69 2.82
CA ILE A 238 -6.38 8.96 2.01
C ILE A 238 -5.71 8.69 0.67
N ALA A 239 -5.54 7.41 0.31
CA ALA A 239 -4.96 7.02 -0.97
C ALA A 239 -5.90 6.13 -1.78
N LEU A 240 -5.92 6.37 -3.10
CA LEU A 240 -6.81 5.72 -4.05
C LEU A 240 -6.00 5.02 -5.15
N GLY A 241 -6.31 3.75 -5.39
CA GLY A 241 -5.68 2.88 -6.38
C GLY A 241 -6.68 2.50 -7.46
N VAL A 242 -6.25 2.36 -8.72
CA VAL A 242 -7.15 2.22 -9.89
C VAL A 242 -8.11 3.42 -10.05
N ALA A 243 -7.78 4.55 -9.43
CA ALA A 243 -8.57 5.78 -9.44
C ALA A 243 -7.91 6.93 -10.22
N ALA A 244 -6.72 6.72 -10.79
CA ALA A 244 -6.01 7.60 -11.73
C ALA A 244 -4.90 6.80 -12.43
N PRO A 245 -4.10 7.40 -13.35
CA PRO A 245 -2.97 6.72 -13.99
C PRO A 245 -1.89 6.21 -13.02
N THR A 246 -1.76 6.83 -11.85
CA THR A 246 -0.93 6.37 -10.73
C THR A 246 -1.76 6.31 -9.45
N PRO A 247 -1.36 5.51 -8.45
CA PRO A 247 -1.89 5.65 -7.10
C PRO A 247 -1.75 7.11 -6.64
N LEU A 248 -2.79 7.67 -6.01
CA LEU A 248 -2.82 9.09 -5.65
C LEU A 248 -3.30 9.29 -4.22
N ARG A 249 -2.87 10.38 -3.58
CA ARG A 249 -3.43 10.87 -2.31
C ARG A 249 -4.49 11.93 -2.55
N ALA A 250 -5.64 11.81 -1.89
CA ALA A 250 -6.74 12.76 -1.94
C ALA A 250 -6.50 13.91 -0.96
N VAL A 251 -5.53 14.77 -1.28
CA VAL A 251 -4.99 15.78 -0.36
C VAL A 251 -6.01 16.86 0.01
N LYS A 252 -6.97 17.17 -0.87
CA LYS A 252 -8.04 18.12 -0.55
C LYS A 252 -9.01 17.49 0.45
N ALA A 253 -9.37 16.23 0.26
CA ALA A 253 -10.20 15.48 1.22
C ALA A 253 -9.51 15.36 2.59
N GLU A 254 -8.20 15.10 2.62
CA GLU A 254 -7.42 15.07 3.87
C GLU A 254 -7.46 16.43 4.60
N ALA A 255 -7.34 17.54 3.87
CA ALA A 255 -7.36 18.88 4.46
C ALA A 255 -8.71 19.24 5.12
N LEU A 256 -9.82 18.65 4.65
CA LEU A 256 -11.14 18.85 5.25
C LEU A 256 -11.26 18.20 6.64
N LEU A 257 -10.62 17.05 6.86
CA LEU A 257 -10.73 16.30 8.11
C LEU A 257 -9.63 16.66 9.12
N ARG A 258 -8.42 17.01 8.66
CA ARG A 258 -7.28 17.28 9.53
C ARG A 258 -7.58 18.44 10.48
N GLY A 259 -7.40 18.19 11.78
CA GLY A 259 -7.65 19.14 12.87
C GLY A 259 -9.13 19.40 13.15
N LYS A 260 -10.06 18.64 12.54
CA LYS A 260 -11.50 18.77 12.76
C LYS A 260 -12.05 17.69 13.68
N LYS A 261 -13.21 17.98 14.27
CA LYS A 261 -14.00 17.02 15.03
C LYS A 261 -14.59 16.00 14.08
N LEU A 262 -14.59 14.74 14.48
CA LEU A 262 -15.18 13.67 13.68
C LEU A 262 -16.71 13.71 13.80
N SER A 263 -17.40 13.76 12.66
CA SER A 263 -18.84 13.52 12.55
C SER A 263 -19.12 12.69 11.31
N ASP A 264 -20.31 12.09 11.23
CA ASP A 264 -20.69 11.26 10.09
C ASP A 264 -20.80 12.09 8.80
N GLU A 265 -21.38 13.29 8.90
CA GLU A 265 -21.55 14.25 7.81
C GLU A 265 -20.20 14.72 7.26
N LEU A 266 -19.24 14.98 8.14
CA LEU A 266 -17.89 15.37 7.73
C LEU A 266 -17.20 14.23 6.97
N LEU A 267 -17.35 12.98 7.42
CA LEU A 267 -16.78 11.84 6.70
C LEU A 267 -17.42 11.63 5.32
N GLU A 268 -18.72 11.94 5.17
CA GLU A 268 -19.39 11.96 3.87
C GLU A 268 -18.85 13.04 2.95
N GLU A 269 -18.66 14.26 3.46
CA GLU A 269 -18.07 15.37 2.70
C GLU A 269 -16.64 15.06 2.24
N VAL A 270 -15.83 14.51 3.15
CA VAL A 270 -14.46 14.05 2.87
C VAL A 270 -14.47 13.01 1.75
N ALA A 271 -15.37 12.02 1.83
CA ALA A 271 -15.46 10.96 0.83
C ALA A 271 -15.96 11.48 -0.53
N ALA A 272 -16.89 12.42 -0.54
CA ALA A 272 -17.34 13.12 -1.75
C ALA A 272 -16.20 13.93 -2.39
N THR A 273 -15.38 14.58 -1.57
CA THR A 273 -14.21 15.34 -2.05
C THR A 273 -13.13 14.42 -2.61
N ALA A 274 -12.86 13.28 -1.97
CA ALA A 274 -11.91 12.28 -2.48
C ALA A 274 -12.36 11.72 -3.85
N SER A 275 -13.67 11.53 -4.03
CA SER A 275 -14.25 11.11 -5.32
C SER A 275 -14.05 12.16 -6.43
N LYS A 276 -14.13 13.46 -6.10
CA LYS A 276 -13.87 14.57 -7.04
C LYS A 276 -12.39 14.68 -7.44
N GLU A 277 -11.47 14.31 -6.56
CA GLU A 277 -10.02 14.30 -6.86
C GLU A 277 -9.60 13.12 -7.76
N ALA A 278 -10.42 12.05 -7.79
CA ALA A 278 -10.14 10.88 -8.59
C ALA A 278 -10.37 11.12 -10.09
N GLN A 279 -9.54 10.45 -10.91
CA GLN A 279 -9.56 10.47 -12.36
C GLN A 279 -9.67 9.04 -12.93
N PRO A 280 -10.70 8.26 -12.55
CA PRO A 280 -10.85 6.90 -13.05
C PRO A 280 -11.21 6.92 -14.55
N ARG A 281 -10.72 5.91 -15.28
CA ARG A 281 -11.06 5.65 -16.68
C ARG A 281 -11.94 4.42 -16.82
N ASP A 282 -12.70 4.29 -17.89
CA ASP A 282 -13.42 3.05 -18.15
C ASP A 282 -12.48 1.87 -18.41
N SER A 283 -12.92 0.68 -17.99
CA SER A 283 -12.24 -0.57 -18.33
C SER A 283 -13.19 -1.76 -18.22
N ILE A 284 -12.74 -2.92 -18.70
CA ILE A 284 -13.44 -4.21 -18.56
C ILE A 284 -13.75 -4.61 -17.10
N ARG A 285 -13.11 -3.97 -16.11
CA ARG A 285 -13.37 -4.24 -14.68
C ARG A 285 -14.43 -3.34 -14.07
N GLY A 286 -14.84 -2.28 -14.75
CA GLY A 286 -15.80 -1.32 -14.25
C GLY A 286 -15.62 0.05 -14.90
N GLU A 287 -16.73 0.77 -14.98
CA GLU A 287 -16.80 2.10 -15.54
C GLU A 287 -16.36 3.17 -14.53
N ALA A 288 -15.98 4.34 -15.04
CA ALA A 288 -15.46 5.44 -14.26
C ALA A 288 -16.50 5.99 -13.28
N TRP A 289 -17.77 6.07 -13.68
CA TRP A 289 -18.86 6.52 -12.79
C TRP A 289 -18.99 5.59 -11.57
N TYR A 290 -18.94 4.27 -11.79
CA TYR A 290 -19.06 3.28 -10.71
C TYR A 290 -17.90 3.42 -9.72
N ARG A 291 -16.67 3.61 -10.22
CA ARG A 291 -15.53 3.88 -9.33
C ARG A 291 -15.73 5.15 -8.52
N ARG A 292 -16.24 6.23 -9.11
CA ARG A 292 -16.49 7.49 -8.38
C ARG A 292 -17.48 7.29 -7.24
N ASP A 293 -18.55 6.54 -7.46
CA ASP A 293 -19.53 6.27 -6.40
C ASP A 293 -18.96 5.33 -5.33
N MET A 294 -18.19 4.31 -5.73
CA MET A 294 -17.52 3.43 -4.78
C MET A 294 -16.43 4.12 -3.96
N ILE A 295 -15.78 5.16 -4.49
CA ILE A 295 -14.84 5.98 -3.69
C ILE A 295 -15.57 6.64 -2.52
N LYS A 296 -16.77 7.20 -2.73
CA LYS A 296 -17.56 7.83 -1.65
C LYS A 296 -17.87 6.83 -0.53
N VAL A 297 -18.29 5.62 -0.92
CA VAL A 297 -18.63 4.57 0.04
C VAL A 297 -17.38 4.06 0.77
N LEU A 298 -16.34 3.69 0.03
CA LEU A 298 -15.18 3.00 0.58
C LEU A 298 -14.25 3.92 1.37
N VAL A 299 -14.14 5.21 1.02
CA VAL A 299 -13.36 6.17 1.83
C VAL A 299 -13.98 6.32 3.21
N LYS A 300 -15.30 6.55 3.30
CA LYS A 300 -16.02 6.60 4.58
C LYS A 300 -15.82 5.32 5.38
N ARG A 301 -16.04 4.15 4.76
CA ARG A 301 -15.86 2.84 5.42
C ARG A 301 -14.43 2.61 5.91
N MET A 302 -13.41 2.97 5.13
CA MET A 302 -12.02 2.80 5.53
C MET A 302 -11.58 3.81 6.60
N ALA A 303 -12.14 5.02 6.61
CA ALA A 303 -11.98 5.95 7.71
C ALA A 303 -12.55 5.39 9.01
N MET A 304 -13.79 4.90 8.97
CA MET A 304 -14.45 4.27 10.11
C MET A 304 -13.69 3.04 10.61
N LYS A 305 -13.26 2.15 9.70
CA LYS A 305 -12.42 1.00 10.06
C LYS A 305 -11.11 1.46 10.70
N SER A 306 -10.46 2.49 10.16
CA SER A 306 -9.22 3.04 10.75
C SER A 306 -9.44 3.56 12.16
N ILE A 307 -10.57 4.23 12.42
CA ILE A 307 -10.98 4.70 13.75
C ILE A 307 -11.20 3.52 14.70
N GLU A 308 -11.92 2.49 14.26
CA GLU A 308 -12.13 1.26 15.03
C GLU A 308 -10.79 0.63 15.44
N ARG A 309 -9.78 0.59 14.55
CA ARG A 309 -8.43 0.10 14.88
C ARG A 309 -7.72 0.92 15.96
N VAL A 310 -8.07 2.19 16.14
CA VAL A 310 -7.52 3.04 17.21
C VAL A 310 -8.18 2.70 18.55
N ILE A 311 -9.50 2.49 18.54
CA ILE A 311 -10.32 2.26 19.74
C ILE A 311 -10.16 0.81 20.24
N GLN A 312 -10.09 -0.15 19.30
CA GLN A 312 -10.02 -1.59 19.55
C GLN A 312 -8.78 -2.22 18.87
N PRO A 313 -7.57 -1.94 19.39
CA PRO A 313 -6.31 -2.43 18.80
C PRO A 313 -6.07 -3.94 18.97
N GLU A 314 -6.81 -4.61 19.86
CA GLU A 314 -6.68 -6.05 20.14
C GLU A 314 -7.54 -6.89 19.16
N GLU A 315 -8.76 -6.45 18.83
CA GLU A 315 -9.68 -7.13 17.88
C GLU A 315 -9.19 -7.05 16.42
N THR A 316 -8.25 -6.15 16.16
CA THR A 316 -7.72 -5.90 14.82
C THR A 316 -6.82 -7.00 14.27
N ILE A 317 -6.41 -7.93 15.12
CA ILE A 317 -5.48 -9.01 14.77
C ILE A 317 -6.20 -10.10 13.94
N PHE A 318 -7.52 -10.26 14.11
CA PHE A 318 -8.36 -11.22 13.38
C PHE A 318 -9.74 -10.63 13.06
N PRO A 319 -9.96 -10.05 11.87
CA PRO A 319 -11.30 -9.59 11.52
C PRO A 319 -12.18 -10.79 11.14
N GLU A 320 -12.77 -11.47 12.12
CA GLU A 320 -14.06 -12.13 11.95
C GLU A 320 -15.17 -11.11 12.18
N ARG A 321 -15.33 -10.19 11.23
CA ARG A 321 -16.57 -9.42 11.04
C ARG A 321 -16.52 -8.82 9.64
N LEU A 322 -16.92 -9.65 8.69
CA LEU A 322 -17.53 -9.15 7.46
C LEU A 322 -18.92 -8.65 7.89
N TRP A 323 -19.09 -7.34 7.84
CA TRP A 323 -20.38 -6.74 7.51
C TRP A 323 -21.06 -7.46 6.35
#